data_AF-G3GT72-F1
#
_entry.id   AF-G3GT72-F1
#
_cell.length_a   1.000
_cell.length_b   1.000
_cell.length_c   1.000
_cell.angle_alpha   90.00
_cell.angle_beta   90.00
_cell.angle_gamma   90.00
#
_symmetry.space_group_name_H-M   'P 1'
#
loop_
_entity.id
_entity.type
_entity.pdbx_description
1 polymer ?
#
loop_
_entity_poly.entity_id
_entity_poly.type
_entity_poly.pdbx_seq_one_letter_code
_entity_poly.pdbx_strand_id
1 'polypeptide(L)'
;MAGAFMEQILRDMASFHNCLIIFALSNPTCKAECTAEKCYRFTEGQVIFACGSPFKSVTLENGRIFIPNWGNNAYMFPGVALGVITGGIQHIPDEICLLMAEYIAQEVSEKHPSKGETVPTTEHHPGFVSENFS
;
A
#
# COMPACT_ATOMS: atom_id res chain seq x y z
N MET A 1 -0.52 19.07 -0.02
CA MET A 1 0.84 19.45 -0.48
C MET A 1 1.45 18.18 -1.04
N ALA A 2 1.91 18.17 -2.28
CA ALA A 2 2.53 17.00 -2.89
C ALA A 2 4.04 16.97 -2.61
N GLY A 3 4.66 15.79 -2.63
CA GLY A 3 6.12 15.71 -2.54
C GLY A 3 6.70 16.01 -1.15
N ALA A 4 5.93 15.78 -0.08
CA ALA A 4 6.38 15.98 1.29
C ALA A 4 7.60 15.10 1.65
N PHE A 5 7.71 13.90 1.07
CA PHE A 5 8.86 13.02 1.24
C PHE A 5 9.92 13.34 0.18
N MET A 6 10.70 14.37 0.49
CA MET A 6 11.82 14.82 -0.33
C MET A 6 12.95 13.78 -0.34
N GLU A 7 13.83 13.85 -1.35
CA GLU A 7 14.99 12.97 -1.48
C GLU A 7 15.83 12.89 -0.22
N GLN A 8 16.14 14.04 0.40
CA GLN A 8 16.93 14.09 1.62
C GLN A 8 16.28 13.28 2.75
N ILE A 9 14.97 13.42 2.93
CA ILE A 9 14.21 12.68 3.96
C ILE A 9 14.29 11.17 3.69
N LEU A 10 14.12 10.76 2.43
CA LEU A 10 14.17 9.35 2.03
C LEU A 10 15.56 8.74 2.27
N ARG A 11 16.63 9.46 1.91
CA ARG A 11 18.01 9.04 2.14
C ARG A 11 18.35 8.99 3.62
N ASP A 12 17.96 10.01 4.38
CA ASP A 12 18.18 10.07 5.82
C ASP A 12 17.50 8.88 6.51
N MET A 13 16.22 8.66 6.21
CA MET A 13 15.46 7.54 6.76
C MET A 13 16.09 6.18 6.43
N ALA A 14 16.58 5.99 5.21
CA ALA A 14 17.28 4.77 4.79
C ALA A 14 18.63 4.59 5.51
N SER A 15 19.32 5.67 5.86
CA SER A 15 20.61 5.59 6.56
C SER A 15 20.49 5.07 8.00
N PHE A 16 19.33 5.24 8.63
CA PHE A 16 19.09 4.83 10.02
C PHE A 16 18.43 3.45 10.16
N HIS A 17 17.83 2.90 9.09
CA HIS A 17 16.98 1.72 9.18
C HIS A 17 17.28 0.70 8.09
N ASN A 18 17.61 -0.52 8.50
CA ASN A 18 17.80 -1.66 7.59
C ASN A 18 16.48 -2.19 6.99
N CYS A 19 15.34 -1.85 7.61
CA CYS A 19 14.00 -2.19 7.14
C CYS A 19 13.12 -0.95 7.26
N LEU A 20 13.04 -0.17 6.18
CA LEU A 20 12.28 1.07 6.14
C LEU A 20 10.86 0.82 5.65
N ILE A 21 9.86 1.47 6.25
CA ILE A 21 8.46 1.44 5.78
C ILE A 21 8.04 2.86 5.41
N ILE A 22 7.51 3.03 4.20
CA ILE A 22 7.02 4.33 3.71
C ILE A 22 5.64 4.17 3.08
N PHE A 23 4.66 4.91 3.60
CA PHE A 23 3.31 4.97 3.07
C PHE A 23 3.02 6.35 2.45
N ALA A 24 2.83 6.38 1.13
CA ALA A 24 2.43 7.58 0.37
C ALA A 24 0.95 7.48 -0.03
N LEU A 25 0.05 7.74 0.92
CA LEU A 25 -1.38 7.44 0.81
C LEU A 25 -2.23 8.58 0.23
N SER A 26 -1.66 9.77 0.05
CA SER A 26 -2.41 10.91 -0.48
C SER A 26 -2.87 10.68 -1.92
N ASN A 27 -4.18 10.89 -2.16
CA ASN A 27 -4.83 10.76 -3.46
C ASN A 27 -5.29 12.12 -4.01
N PRO A 28 -5.33 12.33 -5.35
CA PRO A 28 -4.85 11.43 -6.40
C PRO A 28 -3.31 11.48 -6.54
N THR A 29 -2.72 10.79 -7.51
CA THR A 29 -1.26 10.67 -7.69
C THR A 29 -0.50 12.00 -7.60
N CYS A 30 -1.07 13.11 -8.10
CA CYS A 30 -0.46 14.43 -8.03
C CYS A 30 -0.35 15.02 -6.60
N LYS A 31 -0.97 14.38 -5.60
CA LYS A 31 -0.90 14.74 -4.18
C LYS A 31 -0.06 13.76 -3.36
N ALA A 32 0.45 12.68 -3.95
CA ALA A 32 1.26 11.70 -3.24
C ALA A 32 2.50 12.33 -2.58
N GLU A 33 2.88 11.80 -1.42
CA GLU A 33 4.00 12.27 -0.61
C GLU A 33 5.35 12.04 -1.32
N CYS A 34 5.47 10.95 -2.07
CA CYS A 34 6.52 10.71 -3.06
C CYS A 34 6.02 9.74 -4.14
N THR A 35 6.79 9.61 -5.22
CA THR A 35 6.55 8.56 -6.23
C THR A 35 7.26 7.27 -5.82
N ALA A 36 6.73 6.13 -6.26
CA ALA A 36 7.39 4.83 -6.09
C ALA A 36 8.84 4.86 -6.60
N GLU A 37 9.08 5.50 -7.74
CA GLU A 37 10.41 5.60 -8.33
C GLU A 37 11.40 6.36 -7.45
N LYS A 38 11.01 7.52 -6.92
CA LYS A 38 11.85 8.26 -5.96
C LYS A 38 12.11 7.44 -4.71
N CYS A 39 11.07 6.81 -4.17
CA CYS A 39 11.16 6.01 -2.96
C CYS A 39 12.15 4.85 -3.11
N TYR A 40 12.01 4.01 -4.14
CA TYR A 40 12.89 2.86 -4.34
C TYR A 40 14.32 3.26 -4.71
N ARG A 41 14.51 4.31 -5.52
CA ARG A 41 15.85 4.75 -5.92
C ARG A 41 16.63 5.37 -4.76
N PHE A 42 16.01 6.24 -3.98
CA PHE A 42 16.70 6.96 -2.90
C PHE A 42 16.91 6.13 -1.63
N THR A 43 16.21 5.01 -1.51
CA THR A 43 16.41 4.02 -0.44
C THR A 43 17.16 2.78 -0.92
N GLU A 44 17.64 2.76 -2.17
CA GLU A 44 18.33 1.62 -2.79
C GLU A 44 17.55 0.29 -2.73
N GLY A 45 16.22 0.41 -2.71
CA GLY A 45 15.31 -0.73 -2.59
C GLY A 45 15.30 -1.37 -1.21
N GLN A 46 15.78 -0.68 -0.17
CA GLN A 46 15.71 -1.07 1.25
C GLN A 46 14.44 -0.51 1.91
N VAL A 47 13.32 -0.56 1.20
CA VAL A 47 12.04 -0.01 1.66
C VAL A 47 10.87 -0.92 1.31
N ILE A 48 9.96 -1.06 2.25
CA ILE A 48 8.60 -1.54 2.05
C ILE A 48 7.74 -0.32 1.75
N PHE A 49 7.32 -0.19 0.49
CA PHE A 49 6.57 0.97 0.03
C PHE A 49 5.12 0.59 -0.27
N ALA A 50 4.18 1.40 0.23
CA ALA A 50 2.78 1.34 -0.14
C ALA A 50 2.24 2.73 -0.53
N CYS A 51 1.29 2.76 -1.46
CA CYS A 51 0.72 3.99 -1.98
C CYS A 51 -0.80 3.92 -2.10
N GLY A 52 -1.46 5.08 -1.99
CA GLY A 52 -2.91 5.18 -2.16
C GLY A 52 -3.35 5.20 -3.63
N SER A 53 -2.48 5.71 -4.51
CA SER A 53 -2.71 5.85 -5.95
C SER A 53 -1.82 4.91 -6.77
N PRO A 54 -2.24 4.50 -7.99
CA PRO A 54 -1.47 3.60 -8.84
C PRO A 54 -0.10 4.20 -9.24
N PHE A 55 0.95 3.39 -9.11
CA PHE A 55 2.27 3.64 -9.71
C PHE A 55 2.71 2.43 -10.55
N LYS A 56 3.52 2.70 -11.59
CA LYS A 56 4.14 1.63 -12.39
C LYS A 56 5.21 0.89 -11.58
N SER A 57 5.55 -0.32 -12.03
CA SER A 57 6.72 -1.04 -11.51
C SER A 57 8.00 -0.26 -11.76
N VAL A 58 8.99 -0.46 -10.88
CA VAL A 58 10.28 0.25 -10.91
C VAL A 58 11.40 -0.76 -10.97
N THR A 59 12.26 -0.63 -11.98
CA THR A 59 13.48 -1.43 -12.10
C THR A 59 14.68 -0.58 -11.66
N LEU A 60 15.40 -1.06 -10.65
CA LEU A 60 16.65 -0.43 -10.18
C LEU A 60 17.84 -0.82 -11.07
N GLU A 61 18.94 -0.08 -10.94
CA GLU A 61 20.17 -0.30 -11.73
C GLU A 61 20.79 -1.69 -11.52
N ASN A 62 20.60 -2.28 -10.33
CA ASN A 62 21.01 -3.65 -10.02
C ASN A 62 20.08 -4.74 -10.63
N GLY A 63 19.09 -4.34 -11.44
CA GLY A 63 18.16 -5.24 -12.12
C GLY A 63 16.97 -5.71 -11.26
N ARG A 64 16.90 -5.34 -9.98
CA ARG A 64 15.75 -5.67 -9.12
C ARG A 64 14.51 -4.90 -9.57
N ILE A 65 13.39 -5.61 -9.70
CA ILE A 65 12.08 -5.04 -10.06
C ILE A 65 11.21 -4.96 -8.81
N PHE A 66 10.62 -3.80 -8.58
CA PHE A 66 9.72 -3.54 -7.46
C PHE A 66 8.32 -3.20 -7.98
N ILE A 67 7.32 -3.81 -7.36
CA ILE A 67 5.91 -3.53 -7.62
C ILE A 67 5.36 -2.80 -6.38
N PRO A 68 4.88 -1.56 -6.50
CA PRO A 68 4.34 -0.81 -5.38
C PRO A 68 3.12 -1.49 -4.76
N ASN A 69 3.07 -1.56 -3.44
CA ASN A 69 1.88 -2.03 -2.73
C ASN A 69 0.78 -0.97 -2.73
N TRP A 70 -0.47 -1.41 -2.65
CA TRP A 70 -1.62 -0.50 -2.61
C TRP A 70 -2.22 -0.43 -1.21
N GLY A 71 -1.98 0.67 -0.52
CA GLY A 71 -2.64 0.98 0.77
C GLY A 71 -3.95 1.71 0.54
N ASN A 72 -4.91 1.08 -0.13
CA ASN A 72 -6.17 1.74 -0.52
C ASN A 72 -7.38 1.14 0.22
N ASN A 73 -8.33 2.01 0.57
CA ASN A 73 -9.60 1.69 1.22
C ASN A 73 -10.45 0.68 0.43
N ALA A 74 -10.18 0.52 -0.87
CA ALA A 74 -10.78 -0.48 -1.75
C ALA A 74 -10.66 -1.93 -1.24
N TYR A 75 -9.65 -2.24 -0.41
CA TYR A 75 -9.54 -3.56 0.23
C TYR A 75 -10.53 -3.76 1.40
N MET A 76 -11.02 -2.68 2.01
CA MET A 76 -11.83 -2.74 3.23
C MET A 76 -13.31 -2.51 2.95
N PHE A 77 -13.66 -1.42 2.26
CA PHE A 77 -15.06 -0.96 2.15
C PHE A 77 -16.01 -1.97 1.49
N PRO A 78 -15.64 -2.71 0.43
CA PRO A 78 -16.53 -3.71 -0.14
C PRO A 78 -16.90 -4.82 0.85
N GLY A 79 -15.94 -5.32 1.63
CA GLY A 79 -16.17 -6.36 2.64
C GLY A 79 -17.02 -5.86 3.80
N VAL A 80 -16.73 -4.66 4.31
CA VAL A 80 -17.54 -4.02 5.36
C VAL A 80 -18.97 -3.78 4.89
N ALA A 81 -19.16 -3.22 3.69
CA ALA A 81 -20.49 -2.95 3.15
C ALA A 81 -21.31 -4.23 2.99
N LEU A 82 -20.71 -5.30 2.47
CA LEU A 82 -21.36 -6.60 2.36
C LEU A 82 -21.79 -7.13 3.73
N GLY A 83 -20.90 -7.09 4.73
CA GLY A 83 -21.20 -7.53 6.10
C GLY A 83 -22.32 -6.71 6.76
N VAL A 84 -22.33 -5.40 6.57
CA VAL A 84 -23.38 -4.51 7.09
C VAL A 84 -24.75 -4.81 6.47
N ILE A 85 -24.81 -4.93 5.13
CA ILE A 85 -26.06 -5.18 4.40
C ILE A 85 -26.63 -6.55 4.77
N THR A 86 -25.79 -7.59 4.77
CA THR A 86 -26.23 -8.97 5.04
C THR A 86 -26.54 -9.22 6.51
N GLY A 87 -25.79 -8.59 7.42
CA GLY A 87 -25.98 -8.71 8.86
C GLY A 87 -27.03 -7.77 9.45
N GLY A 88 -27.57 -6.83 8.66
CA GLY A 88 -28.54 -5.83 9.14
C GLY A 88 -27.96 -4.89 10.20
N ILE A 89 -26.66 -4.59 10.12
CA ILE A 89 -25.95 -3.80 11.12
C ILE A 89 -26.38 -2.33 11.00
N GLN A 90 -26.81 -1.72 12.12
CA GLN A 90 -27.28 -0.31 12.15
C GLN A 90 -26.18 0.70 12.47
N HIS A 91 -25.14 0.27 13.19
CA HIS A 91 -24.01 1.10 13.59
C HIS A 91 -22.71 0.30 13.40
N ILE A 92 -21.71 0.93 12.80
CA ILE A 92 -20.39 0.33 12.58
C ILE A 92 -19.47 0.82 13.70
N PRO A 93 -19.13 -0.03 14.69
CA PRO A 93 -18.20 0.35 15.74
C PRO A 93 -16.75 0.26 15.22
N ASP A 94 -15.83 1.02 15.82
CA ASP A 94 -14.44 1.15 15.35
C ASP A 94 -13.69 -0.20 15.36
N GLU A 95 -14.10 -1.14 16.20
CA GLU A 95 -13.56 -2.50 16.28
C GLU A 95 -13.73 -3.28 14.96
N ILE A 96 -14.75 -2.98 14.16
CA ILE A 96 -14.89 -3.59 12.82
C ILE A 96 -13.72 -3.17 11.93
N CYS A 97 -13.27 -1.91 12.01
CA CYS A 97 -12.14 -1.46 11.21
C CYS A 97 -10.84 -2.19 11.61
N LEU A 98 -10.63 -2.40 12.91
CA LEU A 98 -9.47 -3.16 13.40
C LEU A 98 -9.52 -4.63 12.95
N LEU A 99 -10.66 -5.30 13.14
CA LEU A 99 -10.84 -6.70 12.74
C LEU A 99 -10.61 -6.90 11.24
N MET A 100 -11.11 -5.98 10.42
CA MET A 100 -10.90 -6.03 8.97
C MET A 100 -9.43 -5.80 8.60
N ALA A 101 -8.73 -4.90 9.28
CA ALA A 101 -7.29 -4.70 9.06
C ALA A 101 -6.49 -5.97 9.39
N GLU A 102 -6.81 -6.63 10.50
CA GLU A 102 -6.22 -7.91 10.90
C GLU A 102 -6.50 -9.01 9.86
N TYR A 103 -7.75 -9.11 9.40
CA TYR A 103 -8.15 -10.09 8.39
C TYR A 103 -7.41 -9.86 7.06
N ILE A 104 -7.35 -8.62 6.57
CA ILE A 104 -6.63 -8.27 5.34
C ILE A 104 -5.15 -8.62 5.46
N ALA A 105 -4.54 -8.39 6.62
CA ALA A 105 -3.14 -8.73 6.87
C ALA A 105 -2.90 -10.25 6.87
N GLN A 106 -3.85 -11.06 7.37
CA GLN A 106 -3.77 -12.52 7.36
C GLN A 106 -3.85 -13.12 5.96
N GLU A 107 -4.57 -12.46 5.05
CA GLU A 107 -4.69 -12.89 3.64
C GLU A 107 -3.41 -12.63 2.82
N VAL A 108 -2.43 -11.91 3.37
CA VAL A 108 -1.11 -11.77 2.74
C VAL A 108 -0.36 -13.10 2.90
N SER A 109 -0.33 -13.89 1.83
CA SER A 109 0.28 -15.23 1.81
C SER A 109 1.69 -15.25 2.42
N GLU A 110 1.93 -16.18 3.35
CA GLU A 110 3.23 -16.45 4.00
C GLU A 110 4.40 -16.66 3.02
N LYS A 111 4.13 -16.90 1.73
CA LYS A 111 5.15 -17.11 0.69
C LYS A 111 5.82 -15.81 0.19
N HIS A 112 5.32 -14.63 0.58
CA HIS A 112 5.74 -13.35 0.02
C HIS A 112 6.39 -12.30 0.95
N PRO A 113 6.73 -12.57 2.25
CA PRO A 113 7.38 -11.54 3.07
C PRO A 113 8.76 -11.14 2.53
N SER A 114 9.41 -12.00 1.73
CA SER A 114 10.66 -11.68 1.04
C SER A 114 10.53 -10.68 -0.12
N LYS A 115 9.30 -10.44 -0.62
CA LYS A 115 9.02 -9.44 -1.68
C LYS A 115 8.56 -8.09 -1.14
N GLY A 116 8.33 -7.97 0.17
CA GLY A 116 7.88 -6.73 0.79
C GLY A 116 6.43 -6.36 0.45
N GLU A 117 5.57 -7.36 0.22
CA GLU A 117 4.14 -7.15 -0.01
C GLU A 117 3.43 -6.75 1.30
N THR A 118 2.56 -5.74 1.27
CA THR A 118 1.84 -5.26 2.47
C THR A 118 0.34 -5.51 2.44
N VAL A 119 -0.19 -5.90 1.28
CA VAL A 119 -1.61 -6.21 1.06
C VAL A 119 -1.72 -7.40 0.10
N PRO A 120 -2.85 -8.13 0.12
CA PRO A 120 -3.07 -9.24 -0.82
C PRO A 120 -2.97 -8.76 -2.27
N THR A 121 -2.43 -9.60 -3.15
CA THR A 121 -2.36 -9.29 -4.58
C THR A 121 -3.75 -9.19 -5.18
N THR A 122 -3.95 -8.19 -6.04
CA THR A 122 -5.26 -7.90 -6.67
C THR A 122 -5.79 -9.05 -7.54
N GLU A 123 -4.93 -9.96 -7.99
CA GLU A 123 -5.31 -11.18 -8.71
C GLU A 123 -6.13 -12.15 -7.84
N HIS A 124 -5.95 -12.13 -6.52
CA HIS A 124 -6.67 -13.00 -5.59
C HIS A 124 -7.93 -12.36 -4.99
N HIS A 125 -8.23 -11.10 -5.31
CA HIS A 125 -9.38 -10.39 -4.77
C HIS A 125 -10.41 -10.08 -5.88
N PRO A 126 -11.41 -10.96 -6.13
CA PRO A 126 -12.33 -10.85 -7.27
C PRO A 126 -13.23 -9.60 -7.29
N GLY A 127 -13.16 -8.73 -6.27
CA GLY A 127 -13.83 -7.43 -6.22
C GLY A 127 -12.93 -6.21 -6.46
N PHE A 128 -11.62 -6.38 -6.70
CA PHE A 128 -10.69 -5.27 -6.88
C PHE A 128 -10.70 -4.77 -8.34
N VAL A 129 -11.56 -3.81 -8.64
CA VAL A 129 -11.60 -3.14 -9.95
C VAL A 129 -10.59 -1.99 -9.96
N SER A 130 -9.40 -2.23 -10.53
CA SER A 130 -8.37 -1.19 -10.70
C SER A 130 -8.79 -0.04 -11.62
N GLU A 131 -9.83 -0.23 -12.43
CA GLU A 131 -10.24 0.70 -13.49
C GLU A 131 -10.98 1.96 -12.97
N ASN A 132 -11.40 2.01 -11.71
CA ASN A 132 -12.19 3.13 -11.18
C ASN A 132 -11.37 4.25 -10.49
N PHE A 133 -10.03 4.16 -10.51
CA PHE A 133 -9.14 5.09 -9.80
C PHE A 133 -8.16 5.85 -10.73
N SER A 134 -8.47 5.95 -12.04
CA SER A 134 -7.70 6.73 -13.03
C SER A 134 -8.22 8.15 -13.20
#